data_AF-A0A2V5N815-F1
#
_entry.id   AF-A0A2V5N815-F1
#
_cell.length_a   1.000
_cell.length_b   1.000
_cell.length_c   1.000
_cell.angle_alpha   90.00
_cell.angle_beta   90.00
_cell.angle_gamma   90.00
#
_symmetry.space_group_name_H-M   'P 1'
#
loop_
_entity.id
_entity.type
_entity.pdbx_description
1 polymer ?
#
loop_
_entity_poly.entity_id
_entity_poly.type
_entity_poly.pdbx_seq_one_letter_code
_entity_poly.pdbx_strand_id
1 'polypeptide(L)'
;MNRWHTREVGHRLGQPIHIHFLPTRAGDTDRELVACGRHHRYVRSTQCFRSERPGATWQYQFIDSTPPYVQSLTPLPRATVAVLTNIVVTFSEAVTGVNASDLIINTTPATGLSGSGAGPYRFTFPQPPQGTVVVSWSGSHGIRDLGNNPFAGGSWNYVLDTNSIGIVISEIMYHPISENPLDEYIELFNRDASPVNLSGWRISHGVDFTFPNVMIPAGGYLVVAPDVTTFKSKYTNVMNVVGNWAGTLSNSREDIDLDDARGNRVDSVRYADEGDWAIRRRGAPDYGHRGWGWFAEHDGLGKSAELINPVVSNNSGQNWASSLVPGGTPGTANSVFATNIAPLIRNVAHSPIVPKPTDLVLVTAELSDESDVRIPVTLYYRADRATPPPFTQVAMRDDGLNGDASAGDGIYSAVLPAQANNTVVEFYLSASDLLGNARTWPAPAIAAEDGTGPTGQVANALYQV
;
A
#
# COMPACT_ATOMS: atom_id res chain seq x y z
N MET A 1 47.34 -20.08 13.21
CA MET A 1 46.26 -19.07 13.17
C MET A 1 46.67 -17.99 12.17
N ASN A 2 46.10 -18.01 10.96
CA ASN A 2 46.38 -16.99 9.94
C ASN A 2 45.59 -15.72 10.30
N ARG A 3 46.27 -14.66 10.77
CA ARG A 3 45.64 -13.36 10.98
C ARG A 3 45.51 -12.63 9.63
N TRP A 4 44.30 -12.60 9.10
CA TRP A 4 43.92 -11.70 8.01
C TRP A 4 44.17 -10.25 8.43
N HIS A 5 44.76 -9.44 7.54
CA HIS A 5 44.81 -7.99 7.72
C HIS A 5 43.69 -7.37 6.90
N THR A 6 42.69 -6.82 7.56
CA THR A 6 41.58 -6.09 6.93
C THR A 6 41.93 -4.60 6.98
N ARG A 7 41.94 -3.92 5.83
CA ARG A 7 41.99 -2.45 5.78
C ARG A 7 40.65 -1.93 5.30
N GLU A 8 40.01 -1.13 6.12
CA GLU A 8 38.83 -0.34 5.74
C GLU A 8 39.25 0.76 4.77
N VAL A 9 38.51 0.90 3.67
CA VAL A 9 38.60 2.06 2.79
C VAL A 9 37.27 2.78 2.90
N GLY A 10 37.26 3.95 3.54
CA GLY A 10 36.04 4.71 3.81
C GLY A 10 35.31 5.13 2.53
N HIS A 11 33.97 5.10 2.56
CA HIS A 11 33.09 5.44 1.43
C HIS A 11 31.86 6.27 1.88
N ARG A 12 31.21 6.98 0.93
CA ARG A 12 30.04 7.85 1.15
C ARG A 12 28.66 7.18 0.94
N LEU A 13 28.57 5.88 0.65
CA LEU A 13 27.29 5.16 0.42
C LEU A 13 27.02 3.97 1.37
N GLY A 14 27.44 4.04 2.64
CA GLY A 14 26.77 3.31 3.72
C GLY A 14 27.01 1.79 3.90
N GLN A 15 27.89 1.13 3.17
CA GLN A 15 28.32 -0.26 3.47
C GLN A 15 29.86 -0.41 3.33
N PRO A 16 30.57 -1.01 4.32
CA PRO A 16 32.01 -1.25 4.23
C PRO A 16 32.32 -2.46 3.33
N ILE A 17 33.31 -2.33 2.44
CA ILE A 17 33.83 -3.45 1.64
C ILE A 17 35.12 -3.95 2.30
N HIS A 18 35.18 -5.25 2.61
CA HIS A 18 36.37 -5.90 3.14
C HIS A 18 37.19 -6.55 2.01
N ILE A 19 38.40 -6.05 1.77
CA ILE A 19 39.37 -6.71 0.88
C ILE A 19 40.25 -7.61 1.74
N HIS A 20 40.21 -8.91 1.48
CA HIS A 20 40.99 -9.91 2.21
C HIS A 20 42.36 -10.12 1.54
N PHE A 21 43.44 -9.86 2.28
CA PHE A 21 44.80 -10.17 1.85
C PHE A 21 45.28 -11.45 2.54
N LEU A 22 45.84 -12.39 1.77
CA LEU A 22 46.59 -13.52 2.32
C LEU A 22 48.03 -13.07 2.62
N PRO A 23 48.59 -13.33 3.81
CA PRO A 23 50.00 -13.05 4.05
C PRO A 23 50.85 -14.07 3.28
N THR A 24 51.78 -13.58 2.45
CA THR A 24 52.87 -14.38 1.91
C THR A 24 53.81 -14.77 3.05
N ARG A 25 54.23 -16.04 3.12
CA ARG A 25 55.31 -16.45 4.04
C ARG A 25 56.60 -15.73 3.62
N ALA A 26 57.37 -15.28 4.60
CA ALA A 26 58.70 -14.73 4.37
C ALA A 26 59.57 -15.80 3.70
N GLY A 27 59.94 -15.60 2.44
CA GLY A 27 60.87 -16.46 1.70
C GLY A 27 60.38 -17.02 0.35
N ASP A 28 59.11 -16.85 -0.03
CA ASP A 28 58.64 -17.26 -1.37
C ASP A 28 58.82 -16.10 -2.36
N THR A 29 59.85 -16.18 -3.20
CA THR A 29 60.15 -15.17 -4.24
C THR A 29 59.51 -15.46 -5.59
N ASP A 30 58.67 -16.49 -5.75
CA ASP A 30 58.32 -16.95 -7.11
C ASP A 30 56.91 -17.56 -7.27
N ARG A 31 55.87 -16.87 -6.78
CA ARG A 31 54.50 -17.04 -7.30
C ARG A 31 53.80 -15.71 -7.42
N GLU A 32 53.80 -15.16 -8.64
CA GLU A 32 52.88 -14.10 -9.05
C GLU A 32 51.44 -14.58 -8.85
N LEU A 33 50.79 -14.14 -7.75
CA LEU A 33 49.34 -14.12 -7.69
C LEU A 33 48.87 -12.94 -8.52
N VAL A 34 48.78 -13.16 -9.83
CA VAL A 34 48.13 -12.26 -10.78
C VAL A 34 46.63 -12.30 -10.50
N ALA A 35 46.17 -11.53 -9.52
CA ALA A 35 44.74 -11.29 -9.32
C ALA A 35 44.26 -10.24 -10.33
N CYS A 36 44.19 -10.61 -11.61
CA CYS A 36 43.49 -9.84 -12.63
C CYS A 36 42.09 -10.45 -12.80
N GLY A 37 41.02 -9.71 -12.47
CA GLY A 37 39.67 -10.19 -12.73
C GLY A 37 38.56 -9.49 -11.95
N ARG A 38 37.31 -9.88 -12.23
CA ARG A 38 36.08 -9.40 -11.56
C ARG A 38 36.14 -9.84 -10.09
N HIS A 39 36.44 -8.93 -9.16
CA HIS A 39 36.60 -9.27 -7.74
C HIS A 39 35.27 -9.36 -6.99
N HIS A 40 34.22 -8.73 -7.53
CA HIS A 40 32.84 -8.76 -7.04
C HIS A 40 31.90 -8.43 -8.19
N ARG A 41 30.59 -8.69 -8.05
CA ARG A 41 29.56 -8.37 -9.08
C ARG A 41 29.58 -6.88 -9.50
N TYR A 42 30.19 -6.00 -8.68
CA TYR A 42 30.11 -4.54 -8.76
C TYR A 42 31.46 -3.80 -8.93
N VAL A 43 32.60 -4.51 -9.06
CA VAL A 43 33.93 -3.85 -9.14
C VAL A 43 34.77 -4.43 -10.27
N ARG A 44 35.30 -3.54 -11.13
CA ARG A 44 36.30 -3.88 -12.16
C ARG A 44 37.57 -3.07 -11.91
N SER A 45 38.72 -3.74 -11.80
CA SER A 45 40.04 -3.11 -11.74
C SER A 45 40.68 -3.15 -13.13
N THR A 46 41.26 -2.03 -13.58
CA THR A 46 42.06 -1.95 -14.82
C THR A 46 43.55 -2.15 -14.57
N GLN A 47 43.98 -2.30 -13.32
CA GLN A 47 45.38 -2.52 -12.96
C GLN A 47 45.52 -3.74 -12.05
N CYS A 48 46.52 -4.58 -12.31
CA CYS A 48 46.80 -5.76 -11.50
C CYS A 48 47.87 -5.45 -10.44
N PHE A 49 47.74 -6.06 -9.27
CA PHE A 49 48.66 -5.87 -8.14
C PHE A 49 50.11 -6.20 -8.55
N ARG A 50 51.02 -5.23 -8.40
CA ARG A 50 52.47 -5.44 -8.45
C ARG A 50 53.07 -4.98 -7.13
N SER A 51 53.66 -5.91 -6.36
CA SER A 51 54.23 -5.67 -5.03
C SER A 51 55.51 -4.81 -5.04
N GLU A 52 55.99 -4.38 -6.20
CA GLU A 52 57.32 -3.76 -6.37
C GLU A 52 57.32 -2.22 -6.23
N ARG A 53 56.19 -1.56 -5.94
CA ARG A 53 56.14 -0.09 -5.84
C ARG A 53 55.39 0.40 -4.59
N PRO A 54 56.10 0.74 -3.49
CA PRO A 54 55.51 1.51 -2.40
C PRO A 54 54.98 2.85 -2.95
N GLY A 55 53.69 3.13 -2.76
CA GLY A 55 53.04 4.37 -3.25
C GLY A 55 52.12 4.22 -4.47
N ALA A 56 51.84 3.00 -4.94
CA ALA A 56 50.90 2.79 -6.04
C ALA A 56 49.46 3.24 -5.69
N THR A 57 48.86 4.07 -6.53
CA THR A 57 47.46 4.53 -6.43
C THR A 57 46.58 3.64 -7.30
N TRP A 58 45.44 3.18 -6.76
CA TRP A 58 44.50 2.28 -7.45
C TRP A 58 43.23 3.03 -7.82
N GLN A 59 42.77 2.83 -9.06
CA GLN A 59 41.47 3.33 -9.51
C GLN A 59 40.54 2.13 -9.70
N TYR A 60 39.41 2.14 -8.99
CA TYR A 60 38.32 1.18 -9.19
C TYR A 60 37.17 1.89 -9.89
N GLN A 61 36.55 1.24 -10.87
CA GLN A 61 35.24 1.66 -11.37
C GLN A 61 34.17 0.81 -10.69
N PHE A 62 33.26 1.50 -10.00
CA PHE A 62 32.01 0.92 -9.56
C PHE A 62 31.11 0.77 -10.79
N ILE A 63 30.62 -0.45 -11.02
CA ILE A 63 29.63 -0.70 -12.06
C ILE A 63 28.29 -0.64 -11.38
N ASP A 64 27.53 0.41 -11.68
CA ASP A 64 26.11 0.40 -11.41
C ASP A 64 25.44 -0.57 -12.39
N SER A 65 24.67 -1.51 -11.86
CA SER A 65 23.98 -2.53 -12.64
C SER A 65 22.49 -2.59 -12.32
N THR A 66 21.99 -1.65 -11.52
CA THR A 66 20.59 -1.62 -11.10
C THR A 66 19.87 -0.67 -12.04
N PRO A 67 18.92 -1.13 -12.86
CA PRO A 67 18.13 -0.22 -13.68
C PRO A 67 17.30 0.73 -12.83
N PRO A 68 17.09 1.98 -13.27
CA PRO A 68 16.16 2.88 -12.62
C PRO A 68 14.73 2.33 -12.77
N TYR A 69 13.85 2.65 -11.83
CA TYR A 69 12.41 2.39 -11.91
C TYR A 69 11.61 3.61 -11.47
N VAL A 70 10.31 3.63 -11.74
CA VAL A 70 9.42 4.70 -11.25
C VAL A 70 9.18 4.48 -9.76
N GLN A 71 9.66 5.41 -8.93
CA GLN A 71 9.49 5.40 -7.48
C GLN A 71 8.15 5.98 -7.05
N SER A 72 7.65 7.02 -7.73
CA SER A 72 6.33 7.57 -7.44
C SER A 72 5.67 8.19 -8.65
N LEU A 73 4.33 8.16 -8.64
CA LEU A 73 3.44 8.79 -9.61
C LEU A 73 2.42 9.66 -8.90
N THR A 74 2.03 10.76 -9.54
CA THR A 74 0.89 11.57 -9.09
C THR A 74 0.16 12.12 -10.32
N PRO A 75 -1.14 11.82 -10.51
CA PRO A 75 -2.00 10.96 -9.68
C PRO A 75 -1.60 9.48 -9.70
N LEU A 76 -2.11 8.69 -8.76
CA LEU A 76 -1.80 7.26 -8.63
C LEU A 76 -2.43 6.41 -9.74
N PRO A 77 -1.72 5.42 -10.28
CA PRO A 77 -2.31 4.44 -11.19
C PRO A 77 -3.63 3.88 -10.67
N ARG A 78 -4.54 3.62 -11.59
CA ARG A 78 -5.90 3.10 -11.37
C ARG A 78 -6.82 4.05 -10.61
N ALA A 79 -6.37 5.25 -10.24
CA ALA A 79 -7.24 6.23 -9.62
C ALA A 79 -8.33 6.73 -10.59
N THR A 80 -9.49 7.02 -10.04
CA THR A 80 -10.49 7.87 -10.68
C THR A 80 -10.10 9.33 -10.43
N VAL A 81 -9.94 10.10 -11.51
CA VAL A 81 -9.50 11.49 -11.47
C VAL A 81 -10.50 12.40 -12.19
N ALA A 82 -10.69 13.61 -11.67
CA ALA A 82 -11.53 14.65 -12.30
C ALA A 82 -10.83 15.36 -13.46
N VAL A 83 -9.51 15.50 -13.31
CA VAL A 83 -8.62 16.27 -14.18
C VAL A 83 -7.33 15.48 -14.34
N LEU A 84 -6.80 15.40 -15.56
CA LEU A 84 -5.55 14.69 -15.87
C LEU A 84 -4.74 15.49 -16.89
N THR A 85 -4.47 16.75 -16.55
CA THR A 85 -3.65 17.66 -17.37
C THR A 85 -2.16 17.55 -17.06
N ASN A 86 -1.78 16.81 -16.03
CA ASN A 86 -0.39 16.55 -15.71
C ASN A 86 -0.22 15.24 -14.94
N ILE A 87 0.95 14.62 -15.13
CA ILE A 87 1.42 13.47 -14.37
C ILE A 87 2.82 13.81 -13.86
N VAL A 88 3.02 13.66 -12.56
CA VAL A 88 4.31 13.84 -11.90
C VAL A 88 4.94 12.48 -11.66
N VAL A 89 6.19 12.30 -12.08
CA VAL A 89 6.97 11.06 -11.99
C VAL A 89 8.25 11.33 -11.20
N THR A 90 8.56 10.48 -10.23
CA THR A 90 9.89 10.43 -9.60
C THR A 90 10.49 9.06 -9.84
N PHE A 91 11.73 9.01 -10.29
CA PHE A 91 12.51 7.77 -10.48
C PHE A 91 13.28 7.43 -9.22
N SER A 92 13.67 6.16 -9.08
CA SER A 92 14.49 5.65 -7.97
C SER A 92 15.87 6.29 -7.85
N GLU A 93 16.34 6.91 -8.91
CA GLU A 93 17.65 7.56 -9.01
C GLU A 93 17.69 8.57 -10.17
N ALA A 94 18.82 9.27 -10.31
CA ALA A 94 18.97 10.27 -11.36
C ALA A 94 19.02 9.64 -12.75
N VAL A 95 18.13 10.09 -13.63
CA VAL A 95 18.03 9.63 -15.02
C VAL A 95 18.39 10.71 -16.02
N THR A 96 18.72 10.28 -17.23
CA THR A 96 18.99 11.08 -18.42
C THR A 96 18.10 10.63 -19.57
N GLY A 97 17.91 11.50 -20.56
CA GLY A 97 17.14 11.16 -21.78
C GLY A 97 15.63 11.33 -21.67
N VAL A 98 15.12 11.89 -20.56
CA VAL A 98 13.68 12.15 -20.39
C VAL A 98 13.23 13.32 -21.27
N ASN A 99 12.26 13.07 -22.15
CA ASN A 99 11.62 14.02 -23.04
C ASN A 99 10.09 13.99 -22.85
N ALA A 100 9.39 15.06 -23.20
CA ALA A 100 7.93 15.12 -23.07
C ALA A 100 7.24 13.99 -23.88
N SER A 101 7.78 13.63 -25.03
CA SER A 101 7.27 12.54 -25.89
C SER A 101 7.39 11.14 -25.30
N ASP A 102 8.12 10.99 -24.19
CA ASP A 102 8.36 9.68 -23.60
C ASP A 102 7.14 9.15 -22.85
N LEU A 103 6.24 10.03 -22.41
CA LEU A 103 5.01 9.64 -21.71
C LEU A 103 3.78 9.91 -22.60
N ILE A 104 2.99 8.86 -22.82
CA ILE A 104 1.88 8.85 -23.79
C ILE A 104 0.57 8.54 -23.06
N ILE A 105 -0.46 9.33 -23.32
CA ILE A 105 -1.85 9.12 -22.88
C ILE A 105 -2.73 8.79 -24.09
N ASN A 106 -3.41 7.64 -24.10
CA ASN A 106 -4.36 7.25 -25.15
C ASN A 106 -3.81 7.49 -26.56
N THR A 107 -2.54 7.14 -26.80
CA THR A 107 -1.74 7.39 -28.03
C THR A 107 -1.20 8.81 -28.26
N THR A 108 -1.51 9.77 -27.39
CA THR A 108 -1.05 11.16 -27.49
C THR A 108 0.12 11.44 -26.52
N PRO A 109 1.29 11.89 -26.99
CA PRO A 109 2.42 12.22 -26.13
C PRO A 109 2.16 13.46 -25.27
N ALA A 110 2.92 13.62 -24.17
CA ALA A 110 2.87 14.83 -23.37
C ALA A 110 3.35 16.05 -24.18
N THR A 111 2.72 17.20 -23.95
CA THR A 111 3.03 18.46 -24.63
C THR A 111 4.06 19.30 -23.89
N GLY A 112 4.34 18.98 -22.62
CA GLY A 112 5.30 19.71 -21.80
C GLY A 112 5.99 18.79 -20.81
N LEU A 113 7.22 19.16 -20.44
CA LEU A 113 8.03 18.50 -19.43
C LEU A 113 8.81 19.54 -18.63
N SER A 114 8.84 19.37 -17.32
CA SER A 114 9.77 20.06 -16.41
C SER A 114 10.28 19.07 -15.38
N GLY A 115 11.45 19.30 -14.80
CA GLY A 115 12.08 18.39 -13.83
C GLY A 115 13.51 18.03 -14.22
N SER A 116 14.25 17.41 -13.30
CA SER A 116 15.64 17.01 -13.54
C SER A 116 16.10 15.97 -12.51
N GLY A 117 17.24 15.30 -12.76
CA GLY A 117 17.79 14.32 -11.84
C GLY A 117 16.86 13.11 -11.71
N ALA A 118 16.51 12.75 -10.48
CA ALA A 118 15.54 11.69 -10.21
C ALA A 118 14.08 12.18 -10.38
N GLY A 119 13.87 13.48 -10.52
CA GLY A 119 12.55 14.10 -10.51
C GLY A 119 12.41 15.12 -9.36
N PRO A 120 11.20 15.62 -9.12
CA PRO A 120 9.97 15.26 -9.82
C PRO A 120 9.96 15.76 -11.27
N TYR A 121 9.63 14.88 -12.21
CA TYR A 121 9.33 15.21 -13.59
C TYR A 121 7.84 15.43 -13.75
N ARG A 122 7.43 16.64 -14.14
CA ARG A 122 6.03 16.97 -14.44
C ARG A 122 5.82 16.95 -15.94
N PHE A 123 5.10 15.94 -16.42
CA PHE A 123 4.57 15.86 -17.77
C PHE A 123 3.23 16.58 -17.84
N THR A 124 2.99 17.36 -18.90
CA THR A 124 1.75 18.13 -19.10
C THR A 124 1.04 17.65 -20.35
N PHE A 125 -0.28 17.55 -20.28
CA PHE A 125 -1.17 17.08 -21.34
C PHE A 125 -2.37 18.03 -21.50
N PRO A 126 -2.93 18.16 -22.71
CA PRO A 126 -4.33 18.53 -22.87
C PRO A 126 -5.22 17.54 -22.10
N GLN A 127 -6.30 18.02 -21.50
CA GLN A 127 -7.24 17.17 -20.76
C GLN A 127 -7.77 16.05 -21.68
N PRO A 128 -7.54 14.76 -21.37
CA PRO A 128 -8.07 13.67 -22.18
C PRO A 128 -9.62 13.59 -22.09
N PRO A 129 -10.30 12.90 -23.03
CA PRO A 129 -11.73 12.63 -22.93
C PRO A 129 -12.08 11.75 -21.73
N GLN A 130 -13.29 11.91 -21.19
CA GLN A 130 -13.83 11.06 -20.13
C GLN A 130 -13.78 9.57 -20.51
N GLY A 131 -13.49 8.71 -19.54
CA GLY A 131 -13.40 7.26 -19.68
C GLY A 131 -12.04 6.73 -19.23
N THR A 132 -11.74 5.49 -19.61
CA THR A 132 -10.44 4.88 -19.32
C THR A 132 -9.33 5.63 -20.06
N VAL A 133 -8.32 6.06 -19.31
CA VAL A 133 -7.12 6.70 -19.85
C VAL A 133 -5.95 5.78 -19.66
N VAL A 134 -5.42 5.21 -20.74
CA VAL A 134 -4.22 4.37 -20.72
C VAL A 134 -2.99 5.26 -20.84
N VAL A 135 -2.05 5.09 -19.91
CA VAL A 135 -0.76 5.77 -19.90
C VAL A 135 0.33 4.75 -20.14
N SER A 136 1.28 5.08 -21.01
CA SER A 136 2.39 4.20 -21.34
C SER A 136 3.66 4.99 -21.61
N TRP A 137 4.80 4.39 -21.28
CA TRP A 137 6.08 4.87 -21.78
C TRP A 137 6.22 4.56 -23.28
N SER A 138 6.79 5.49 -24.04
CA SER A 138 7.14 5.28 -25.45
C SER A 138 8.11 4.11 -25.58
N GLY A 139 7.87 3.20 -26.53
CA GLY A 139 8.78 2.08 -26.80
C GLY A 139 10.20 2.50 -27.21
N SER A 140 10.41 3.79 -27.52
CA SER A 140 11.70 4.39 -27.83
C SER A 140 12.08 5.54 -26.89
N HIS A 141 11.64 5.52 -25.62
CA HIS A 141 11.88 6.60 -24.65
C HIS A 141 13.37 6.92 -24.42
N GLY A 142 14.28 5.96 -24.56
CA GLY A 142 15.73 6.19 -24.44
C GLY A 142 16.24 6.54 -23.03
N ILE A 143 15.36 6.68 -22.04
CA ILE A 143 15.67 6.92 -20.62
C ILE A 143 16.66 5.89 -20.02
N ARG A 144 17.71 6.40 -19.37
CA ARG A 144 18.75 5.63 -18.67
C ARG A 144 19.19 6.33 -17.40
N ASP A 145 19.72 5.58 -16.44
CA ASP A 145 20.43 6.17 -15.28
C ASP A 145 21.81 6.75 -15.69
N LEU A 146 22.56 7.27 -14.70
CA LEU A 146 23.94 7.74 -14.91
C LEU A 146 24.96 6.60 -15.10
N GLY A 147 24.61 5.38 -14.71
CA GLY A 147 25.36 4.15 -14.95
C GLY A 147 25.15 3.53 -16.34
N ASN A 148 24.28 4.14 -17.17
CA ASN A 148 23.84 3.70 -18.49
C ASN A 148 22.93 2.44 -18.50
N ASN A 149 22.32 2.06 -17.38
CA ASN A 149 21.31 1.00 -17.36
C ASN A 149 19.97 1.54 -17.91
N PRO A 150 19.28 0.78 -18.79
CA PRO A 150 18.03 1.22 -19.41
C PRO A 150 16.85 1.13 -18.43
N PHE A 151 16.03 2.18 -18.39
CA PHE A 151 14.71 2.11 -17.77
C PHE A 151 13.83 1.12 -18.54
N ALA A 152 13.06 0.27 -17.83
CA ALA A 152 12.26 -0.78 -18.45
C ALA A 152 10.95 -0.29 -19.08
N GLY A 153 10.47 0.91 -18.72
CA GLY A 153 9.16 1.40 -19.16
C GLY A 153 8.01 0.78 -18.36
N GLY A 154 6.85 0.63 -19.00
CA GLY A 154 5.62 0.14 -18.40
C GLY A 154 4.37 0.88 -18.89
N SER A 155 3.21 0.44 -18.42
CA SER A 155 1.92 1.07 -18.69
C SER A 155 0.98 0.92 -17.51
N TRP A 156 0.09 1.89 -17.34
CA TRP A 156 -0.97 1.88 -16.35
C TRP A 156 -2.21 2.57 -16.91
N ASN A 157 -3.29 2.62 -16.14
CA ASN A 157 -4.51 3.33 -16.53
C ASN A 157 -4.99 4.27 -15.41
N TYR A 158 -5.85 5.21 -15.79
CA TYR A 158 -6.73 5.96 -14.90
C TYR A 158 -8.18 5.79 -15.39
N VAL A 159 -9.13 6.10 -14.53
CA VAL A 159 -10.49 6.43 -14.96
C VAL A 159 -10.62 7.95 -14.90
N LEU A 160 -10.63 8.62 -16.04
CA LEU A 160 -10.99 10.04 -16.04
C LEU A 160 -12.51 10.12 -15.98
N ASP A 161 -13.02 10.61 -14.86
CA ASP A 161 -14.41 11.00 -14.75
C ASP A 161 -14.44 12.47 -14.36
N THR A 162 -14.78 13.35 -15.30
CA THR A 162 -14.88 14.80 -15.02
C THR A 162 -15.99 15.13 -14.02
N ASN A 163 -16.82 14.14 -13.64
CA ASN A 163 -17.80 14.24 -12.55
C ASN A 163 -17.32 13.59 -11.25
N SER A 164 -16.12 12.99 -11.22
CA SER A 164 -15.50 12.52 -9.98
C SER A 164 -15.10 13.71 -9.13
N ILE A 165 -15.96 14.14 -8.24
CA ILE A 165 -15.67 15.21 -7.29
C ILE A 165 -14.90 14.59 -6.12
N GLY A 166 -13.87 15.27 -5.61
CA GLY A 166 -12.99 14.75 -4.58
C GLY A 166 -13.57 14.72 -3.16
N ILE A 167 -14.89 14.66 -3.03
CA ILE A 167 -15.53 14.47 -1.73
C ILE A 167 -15.51 12.99 -1.39
N VAL A 168 -14.91 12.65 -0.26
CA VAL A 168 -14.86 11.29 0.27
C VAL A 168 -15.48 11.24 1.66
N ILE A 169 -16.09 10.13 2.01
CA ILE A 169 -16.54 9.82 3.37
C ILE A 169 -15.29 9.51 4.20
N SER A 170 -15.00 10.36 5.18
CA SER A 170 -13.76 10.33 5.97
C SER A 170 -13.92 9.71 7.35
N GLU A 171 -15.09 9.85 7.97
CA GLU A 171 -15.30 9.41 9.34
C GLU A 171 -16.75 8.96 9.54
N ILE A 172 -16.94 7.87 10.28
CA ILE A 172 -18.26 7.29 10.55
C ILE A 172 -18.35 6.94 12.04
N MET A 173 -19.31 7.54 12.74
CA MET A 173 -19.72 7.12 14.08
C MET A 173 -21.03 6.33 13.96
N TYR A 174 -20.91 5.03 13.67
CA TYR A 174 -22.08 4.16 13.45
C TYR A 174 -22.59 3.51 14.74
N HIS A 175 -21.77 3.40 15.80
CA HIS A 175 -22.16 2.79 17.07
C HIS A 175 -21.59 3.60 18.25
N PRO A 176 -22.27 4.70 18.64
CA PRO A 176 -21.83 5.54 19.76
C PRO A 176 -21.89 4.77 21.10
N ILE A 177 -20.94 5.03 22.01
CA ILE A 177 -20.95 4.46 23.38
C ILE A 177 -22.21 4.79 24.21
N SER A 178 -22.95 5.81 23.82
CA SER A 178 -24.22 6.18 24.46
C SER A 178 -25.38 5.27 24.06
N GLU A 179 -25.20 4.40 23.06
CA GLU A 179 -26.26 3.58 22.43
C GLU A 179 -27.40 4.42 21.87
N ASN A 180 -27.18 5.73 21.70
CA ASN A 180 -28.17 6.67 21.19
C ASN A 180 -27.88 6.95 19.71
N PRO A 181 -28.76 6.53 18.78
CA PRO A 181 -28.58 6.83 17.36
C PRO A 181 -28.49 8.32 17.04
N LEU A 182 -29.00 9.21 17.90
CA LEU A 182 -28.87 10.66 17.71
C LEU A 182 -27.42 11.18 17.90
N ASP A 183 -26.52 10.36 18.43
CA ASP A 183 -25.09 10.66 18.55
C ASP A 183 -24.26 10.18 17.34
N GLU A 184 -24.89 9.53 16.36
CA GLU A 184 -24.24 9.12 15.11
C GLU A 184 -23.81 10.33 14.27
N TYR A 185 -22.83 10.14 13.39
CA TYR A 185 -22.49 11.12 12.35
C TYR A 185 -21.75 10.47 11.18
N ILE A 186 -21.84 11.12 10.03
CA ILE A 186 -21.02 10.84 8.84
C ILE A 186 -20.25 12.11 8.52
N GLU A 187 -18.95 12.00 8.31
CA GLU A 187 -18.12 13.12 7.88
C GLU A 187 -17.68 12.98 6.42
N LEU A 188 -17.71 14.12 5.72
CA LEU A 188 -17.17 14.28 4.39
C LEU A 188 -15.89 15.11 4.40
N PHE A 189 -14.88 14.68 3.66
CA PHE A 189 -13.65 15.42 3.41
C PHE A 189 -13.54 15.81 1.94
N ASN A 190 -13.25 17.09 1.67
CA ASN A 190 -12.93 17.58 0.34
C ASN A 190 -11.42 17.49 0.08
N ARG A 191 -11.01 16.49 -0.70
CA ARG A 191 -9.59 16.30 -1.08
C ARG A 191 -9.12 17.27 -2.17
N ASP A 192 -10.03 18.02 -2.80
CA ASP A 192 -9.70 18.91 -3.90
C ASP A 192 -9.14 20.25 -3.41
N ALA A 193 -8.35 20.90 -4.28
CA ALA A 193 -7.79 22.23 -4.04
C ALA A 193 -8.81 23.38 -4.25
N SER A 194 -10.07 23.05 -4.54
CA SER A 194 -11.15 24.01 -4.77
C SER A 194 -12.35 23.68 -3.88
N PRO A 195 -13.12 24.69 -3.44
CA PRO A 195 -14.34 24.45 -2.68
C PRO A 195 -15.40 23.75 -3.54
N VAL A 196 -16.19 22.88 -2.91
CA VAL A 196 -17.29 22.15 -3.55
C VAL A 196 -18.61 22.53 -2.90
N ASN A 197 -19.61 22.87 -3.70
CA ASN A 197 -20.98 23.10 -3.22
C ASN A 197 -21.79 21.81 -3.35
N LEU A 198 -22.43 21.39 -2.25
CA LEU A 198 -23.20 20.15 -2.17
C LEU A 198 -24.70 20.34 -2.38
N SER A 199 -25.16 21.54 -2.78
CA SER A 199 -26.59 21.80 -2.98
C SER A 199 -27.27 20.73 -3.84
N GLY A 200 -28.22 19.99 -3.24
CA GLY A 200 -29.00 18.95 -3.92
C GLY A 200 -28.31 17.59 -4.03
N TRP A 201 -27.09 17.43 -3.52
CA TRP A 201 -26.46 16.12 -3.34
C TRP A 201 -27.22 15.31 -2.31
N ARG A 202 -26.97 14.00 -2.26
CA ARG A 202 -27.69 13.09 -1.37
C ARG A 202 -26.77 12.06 -0.72
N ILE A 203 -26.94 11.84 0.58
CA ILE A 203 -26.55 10.58 1.23
C ILE A 203 -27.73 9.63 1.14
N SER A 204 -27.46 8.41 0.70
CA SER A 204 -28.42 7.31 0.63
C SER A 204 -27.82 6.00 1.09
N HIS A 205 -28.68 5.01 1.33
CA HIS A 205 -28.34 3.73 1.97
C HIS A 205 -27.81 3.94 3.42
N GLY A 206 -28.34 3.17 4.37
CA GLY A 206 -28.28 3.48 5.81
C GLY A 206 -29.16 4.66 6.26
N VAL A 207 -28.89 5.86 5.73
CA VAL A 207 -29.64 7.10 6.04
C VAL A 207 -30.05 7.84 4.77
N ASP A 208 -31.04 8.73 4.88
CA ASP A 208 -31.49 9.61 3.79
C ASP A 208 -31.30 11.08 4.16
N PHE A 209 -30.45 11.77 3.40
CA PHE A 209 -30.19 13.18 3.59
C PHE A 209 -29.96 13.89 2.27
N THR A 210 -30.70 14.97 2.00
CA THR A 210 -30.41 15.87 0.87
C THR A 210 -29.71 17.11 1.38
N PHE A 211 -28.54 17.41 0.83
CA PHE A 211 -27.74 18.54 1.26
C PHE A 211 -28.40 19.88 0.89
N PRO A 212 -28.47 20.84 1.84
CA PRO A 212 -28.84 22.21 1.52
C PRO A 212 -27.73 22.90 0.72
N ASN A 213 -27.90 24.18 0.41
CA ASN A 213 -26.80 24.99 -0.13
C ASN A 213 -25.70 25.16 0.93
N VAL A 214 -24.70 24.28 0.88
CA VAL A 214 -23.55 24.24 1.77
C VAL A 214 -22.29 24.01 0.95
N MET A 215 -21.19 24.61 1.37
CA MET A 215 -19.89 24.43 0.73
C MET A 215 -18.92 23.74 1.68
N ILE A 216 -18.15 22.79 1.14
CA ILE A 216 -16.94 22.30 1.78
C ILE A 216 -15.74 23.05 1.17
N PRO A 217 -14.96 23.81 1.95
CA PRO A 217 -13.74 24.45 1.48
C PRO A 217 -12.74 23.43 0.88
N ALA A 218 -11.77 23.91 0.10
CA ALA A 218 -10.64 23.08 -0.33
C ALA A 218 -9.92 22.49 0.89
N GLY A 219 -9.70 21.17 0.94
CA GLY A 219 -9.14 20.50 2.12
C GLY A 219 -10.01 20.58 3.37
N GLY A 220 -11.28 20.98 3.24
CA GLY A 220 -12.21 21.16 4.36
C GLY A 220 -13.03 19.90 4.66
N TYR A 221 -13.72 19.94 5.80
CA TYR A 221 -14.57 18.86 6.30
C TYR A 221 -16.01 19.35 6.47
N LEU A 222 -16.97 18.44 6.40
CA LEU A 222 -18.37 18.71 6.74
C LEU A 222 -18.97 17.49 7.43
N VAL A 223 -19.50 17.72 8.64
CA VAL A 223 -20.22 16.69 9.37
C VAL A 223 -21.69 16.72 8.99
N VAL A 224 -22.26 15.54 8.81
CA VAL A 224 -23.71 15.33 8.72
C VAL A 224 -24.13 14.53 9.95
N ALA A 225 -25.20 14.95 10.62
CA ALA A 225 -25.69 14.34 11.85
C ALA A 225 -27.22 14.08 11.80
N PRO A 226 -27.76 13.13 12.57
CA PRO A 226 -29.20 12.87 12.70
C PRO A 226 -29.92 14.03 13.37
N ASP A 227 -29.28 14.69 14.34
CA ASP A 227 -29.82 15.86 15.01
C ASP A 227 -28.67 16.85 15.34
N VAL A 228 -28.70 18.00 14.68
CA VAL A 228 -27.61 19.00 14.80
C VAL A 228 -27.51 19.57 16.21
N THR A 229 -28.61 19.63 16.95
CA THR A 229 -28.65 20.17 18.32
C THR A 229 -27.94 19.24 19.29
N THR A 230 -28.26 17.95 19.22
CA THR A 230 -27.66 16.85 19.99
C THR A 230 -26.18 16.76 19.67
N PHE A 231 -25.82 16.75 18.38
CA PHE A 231 -24.44 16.75 17.95
C PHE A 231 -23.66 17.94 18.54
N LYS A 232 -24.17 19.17 18.45
CA LYS A 232 -23.50 20.37 18.99
C LYS A 232 -23.42 20.40 20.51
N SER A 233 -24.32 19.71 21.21
CA SER A 233 -24.24 19.58 22.67
C SER A 233 -23.03 18.74 23.11
N LYS A 234 -22.63 17.77 22.27
CA LYS A 234 -21.49 16.88 22.48
C LYS A 234 -20.19 17.46 21.90
N TYR A 235 -20.26 18.04 20.72
CA TYR A 235 -19.13 18.60 19.96
C TYR A 235 -19.23 20.12 19.84
N THR A 236 -19.06 20.84 20.96
CA THR A 236 -19.33 22.29 21.06
C THR A 236 -18.47 23.17 20.16
N ASN A 237 -17.32 22.68 19.72
CA ASN A 237 -16.36 23.43 18.89
C ASN A 237 -16.53 23.16 17.38
N VAL A 238 -17.41 22.24 16.99
CA VAL A 238 -17.61 21.85 15.59
C VAL A 238 -18.68 22.74 14.98
N MET A 239 -18.27 23.61 14.06
CA MET A 239 -19.14 24.61 13.44
C MET A 239 -19.66 24.17 12.06
N ASN A 240 -18.92 23.29 11.40
CA ASN A 240 -19.17 22.72 10.08
C ASN A 240 -20.03 21.46 10.16
N VAL A 241 -21.26 21.62 10.63
CA VAL A 241 -22.23 20.53 10.73
C VAL A 241 -23.57 20.91 10.09
N VAL A 242 -24.10 20.00 9.27
CA VAL A 242 -25.47 19.97 8.77
C VAL A 242 -26.14 18.67 9.25
N GLY A 243 -27.43 18.49 9.03
CA GLY A 243 -28.08 17.29 9.52
C GLY A 243 -29.59 17.31 9.48
N ASN A 244 -30.18 16.47 10.34
CA ASN A 244 -31.57 16.04 10.31
C ASN A 244 -31.83 15.02 9.19
N TRP A 245 -30.93 14.06 9.03
CA TRP A 245 -31.16 12.91 8.15
C TRP A 245 -32.29 12.03 8.69
N ALA A 246 -32.90 11.23 7.82
CA ALA A 246 -33.85 10.19 8.20
C ALA A 246 -33.17 8.82 8.24
N GLY A 247 -33.56 7.98 9.20
CA GLY A 247 -32.95 6.65 9.39
C GLY A 247 -31.86 6.64 10.46
N THR A 248 -31.21 5.50 10.61
CA THR A 248 -30.12 5.23 11.56
C THR A 248 -29.10 4.33 10.89
N LEU A 249 -27.84 4.46 11.26
CA LEU A 249 -26.80 3.56 10.80
C LEU A 249 -26.96 2.17 11.45
N SER A 250 -26.53 1.13 10.75
CA SER A 250 -26.46 -0.23 11.29
C SER A 250 -25.25 -0.35 12.21
N ASN A 251 -25.41 -0.95 13.39
CA ASN A 251 -24.28 -1.21 14.27
C ASN A 251 -23.35 -2.33 13.77
N SER A 252 -23.68 -3.00 12.66
CA SER A 252 -22.85 -4.10 12.13
C SER A 252 -22.33 -3.85 10.74
N ARG A 253 -23.19 -3.55 9.76
CA ARG A 253 -22.78 -3.37 8.36
C ARG A 253 -23.85 -2.61 7.60
N GLU A 254 -23.43 -1.62 6.82
CA GLU A 254 -24.30 -0.82 5.96
C GLU A 254 -23.50 -0.29 4.76
N ASP A 255 -24.20 0.01 3.68
CA ASP A 255 -23.64 0.76 2.55
C ASP A 255 -24.03 2.25 2.74
N ILE A 256 -23.07 3.16 2.64
CA ILE A 256 -23.30 4.61 2.63
C ILE A 256 -22.88 5.14 1.28
N ASP A 257 -23.81 5.83 0.64
CA ASP A 257 -23.68 6.28 -0.73
C ASP A 257 -23.83 7.79 -0.83
N LEU A 258 -22.85 8.46 -1.41
CA LEU A 258 -22.85 9.89 -1.70
C LEU A 258 -23.05 10.14 -3.19
N ASP A 259 -24.21 10.67 -3.55
CA ASP A 259 -24.56 11.02 -4.93
C ASP A 259 -24.56 12.54 -5.12
N ASP A 260 -24.09 13.02 -6.28
CA ASP A 260 -24.19 14.43 -6.66
C ASP A 260 -25.64 14.85 -6.97
N ALA A 261 -25.87 16.14 -7.21
CA ALA A 261 -27.20 16.67 -7.55
C ALA A 261 -27.81 16.14 -8.87
N ARG A 262 -27.02 15.43 -9.69
CA ARG A 262 -27.46 14.78 -10.94
C ARG A 262 -27.71 13.28 -10.75
N GLY A 263 -27.46 12.74 -9.56
CA GLY A 263 -27.57 11.32 -9.24
C GLY A 263 -26.35 10.49 -9.64
N ASN A 264 -25.19 11.11 -9.92
CA ASN A 264 -23.96 10.37 -10.14
C ASN A 264 -23.34 10.00 -8.79
N ARG A 265 -22.89 8.76 -8.65
CA ARG A 265 -22.14 8.32 -7.47
C ARG A 265 -20.80 9.04 -7.38
N VAL A 266 -20.60 9.84 -6.33
CA VAL A 266 -19.34 10.51 -6.03
C VAL A 266 -18.46 9.63 -5.16
N ASP A 267 -19.05 9.04 -4.11
CA ASP A 267 -18.34 8.15 -3.20
C ASP A 267 -19.27 7.11 -2.58
N SER A 268 -18.73 5.95 -2.22
CA SER A 268 -19.47 4.87 -1.56
C SER A 268 -18.54 4.16 -0.60
N VAL A 269 -19.06 3.81 0.57
CA VAL A 269 -18.34 3.01 1.57
C VAL A 269 -19.27 1.95 2.14
N ARG A 270 -18.76 0.72 2.21
CA ARG A 270 -19.40 -0.38 2.93
C ARG A 270 -18.66 -0.67 4.21
N TYR A 271 -19.04 -0.01 5.30
CA TYR A 271 -18.42 -0.27 6.61
C TYR A 271 -18.93 -1.59 7.21
N ALA A 272 -18.14 -2.16 8.11
CA ALA A 272 -18.53 -3.30 8.92
C ALA A 272 -17.90 -3.25 10.32
N ASP A 273 -18.44 -4.03 11.25
CA ASP A 273 -17.88 -4.36 12.57
C ASP A 273 -16.97 -5.60 12.53
N GLU A 274 -16.76 -6.16 11.33
CA GLU A 274 -16.06 -7.41 11.10
C GLU A 274 -15.11 -7.41 9.88
N GLY A 275 -14.37 -8.50 9.71
CA GLY A 275 -13.50 -8.69 8.56
C GLY A 275 -12.30 -7.75 8.61
N ASP A 276 -11.97 -7.11 7.49
CA ASP A 276 -10.86 -6.16 7.40
C ASP A 276 -11.11 -4.84 8.16
N TRP A 277 -12.34 -4.61 8.67
CA TRP A 277 -12.69 -3.43 9.47
C TRP A 277 -12.40 -3.60 10.96
N ALA A 278 -12.16 -4.83 11.40
CA ALA A 278 -11.96 -5.19 12.80
C ALA A 278 -10.78 -6.15 12.95
N ILE A 279 -10.42 -6.44 14.20
CA ILE A 279 -9.41 -7.46 14.51
C ILE A 279 -10.07 -8.64 15.20
N ARG A 280 -9.54 -9.84 14.97
CA ARG A 280 -9.96 -11.02 15.73
C ARG A 280 -9.42 -10.94 17.15
N ARG A 281 -10.28 -11.19 18.11
CA ARG A 281 -9.95 -11.32 19.54
C ARG A 281 -10.45 -12.65 20.05
N ARG A 282 -9.64 -13.33 20.88
CA ARG A 282 -10.06 -14.59 21.50
C ARG A 282 -11.24 -14.33 22.43
N GLY A 283 -12.34 -15.05 22.22
CA GLY A 283 -13.55 -14.95 23.05
C GLY A 283 -13.43 -15.69 24.37
N ALA A 284 -14.37 -15.41 25.27
CA ALA A 284 -14.57 -16.20 26.48
C ALA A 284 -14.91 -17.66 26.13
N PRO A 285 -14.62 -18.63 27.01
CA PRO A 285 -15.06 -20.00 26.83
C PRO A 285 -16.59 -20.09 26.72
N ASP A 286 -17.08 -20.76 25.68
CA ASP A 286 -18.49 -21.07 25.48
C ASP A 286 -18.64 -22.59 25.36
N TYR A 287 -19.39 -23.19 26.29
CA TYR A 287 -19.55 -24.64 26.46
C TYR A 287 -18.23 -25.46 26.39
N GLY A 288 -17.14 -24.91 26.93
CA GLY A 288 -15.83 -25.57 26.95
C GLY A 288 -15.02 -25.43 25.65
N HIS A 289 -15.55 -24.71 24.66
CA HIS A 289 -14.86 -24.35 23.43
C HIS A 289 -14.53 -22.85 23.42
N ARG A 290 -13.54 -22.45 22.63
CA ARG A 290 -13.15 -21.04 22.51
C ARG A 290 -13.13 -20.67 21.03
N GLY A 291 -13.86 -19.62 20.70
CA GLY A 291 -13.90 -19.04 19.36
C GLY A 291 -13.06 -17.77 19.23
N TRP A 292 -13.08 -17.24 18.02
CA TRP A 292 -12.63 -15.88 17.70
C TRP A 292 -13.87 -15.01 17.54
N GLY A 293 -13.88 -13.85 18.20
CA GLY A 293 -14.85 -12.78 17.96
C GLY A 293 -14.18 -11.62 17.23
N TRP A 294 -14.98 -10.78 16.59
CA TRP A 294 -14.51 -9.49 16.08
C TRP A 294 -14.42 -8.47 17.20
N PHE A 295 -13.51 -7.51 17.04
CA PHE A 295 -13.31 -6.43 17.97
C PHE A 295 -12.85 -5.19 17.22
N ALA A 296 -13.56 -4.09 17.45
CA ALA A 296 -13.20 -2.75 17.03
C ALA A 296 -13.56 -1.76 18.14
N GLU A 297 -12.70 -0.78 18.42
CA GLU A 297 -13.02 0.24 19.43
C GLU A 297 -14.07 1.24 18.94
N HIS A 298 -14.30 1.28 17.62
CA HIS A 298 -15.34 2.08 17.00
C HIS A 298 -16.72 1.40 16.95
N ASP A 299 -16.82 0.18 17.50
CA ASP A 299 -18.06 -0.59 17.61
C ASP A 299 -18.60 -0.52 19.05
N GLY A 300 -19.25 0.60 19.40
CA GLY A 300 -19.92 0.77 20.71
C GLY A 300 -18.99 1.19 21.86
N LEU A 301 -17.69 1.28 21.64
CA LEU A 301 -16.71 1.67 22.69
C LEU A 301 -16.31 3.16 22.63
N GLY A 302 -17.01 3.94 21.81
CA GLY A 302 -16.93 5.40 21.79
C GLY A 302 -15.86 5.97 20.89
N LYS A 303 -15.21 5.16 20.05
CA LYS A 303 -14.45 5.65 18.90
C LYS A 303 -15.33 5.70 17.65
N SER A 304 -14.87 6.41 16.64
CA SER A 304 -15.40 6.42 15.28
C SER A 304 -14.49 5.58 14.38
N ALA A 305 -15.02 5.09 13.26
CA ALA A 305 -14.20 4.57 12.17
C ALA A 305 -13.68 5.76 11.36
N GLU A 306 -12.36 5.92 11.28
CA GLU A 306 -11.68 6.99 10.55
C GLU A 306 -10.90 6.41 9.36
N LEU A 307 -11.06 7.04 8.19
CA LEU A 307 -10.27 6.78 6.99
C LEU A 307 -8.81 7.19 7.22
N ILE A 308 -7.87 6.28 6.96
CA ILE A 308 -6.44 6.50 7.21
C ILE A 308 -5.82 7.33 6.10
N ASN A 309 -5.97 6.91 4.85
CA ASN A 309 -5.42 7.61 3.69
C ASN A 309 -6.52 7.95 2.66
N PRO A 310 -6.90 9.24 2.50
CA PRO A 310 -7.99 9.66 1.62
C PRO A 310 -7.65 9.62 0.12
N VAL A 311 -6.40 9.33 -0.25
CA VAL A 311 -6.03 9.09 -1.66
C VAL A 311 -6.10 7.62 -2.06
N VAL A 312 -6.21 6.71 -1.08
CA VAL A 312 -6.40 5.28 -1.28
C VAL A 312 -7.89 4.96 -1.14
N SER A 313 -8.36 3.90 -1.81
CA SER A 313 -9.76 3.49 -1.76
C SER A 313 -10.28 3.36 -0.33
N ASN A 314 -11.38 4.03 -0.03
CA ASN A 314 -12.13 3.92 1.21
C ASN A 314 -13.07 2.69 1.23
N ASN A 315 -13.12 1.90 0.16
CA ASN A 315 -13.86 0.63 0.12
C ASN A 315 -13.08 -0.57 0.65
N SER A 316 -11.93 -0.34 1.28
CA SER A 316 -11.11 -1.37 1.90
C SER A 316 -11.01 -1.12 3.39
N GLY A 317 -11.52 -2.04 4.22
CA GLY A 317 -11.43 -1.94 5.69
C GLY A 317 -9.98 -1.76 6.20
N GLN A 318 -8.98 -2.27 5.46
CA GLN A 318 -7.56 -2.06 5.76
C GLN A 318 -7.08 -0.60 5.64
N ASN A 319 -7.89 0.29 5.07
CA ASN A 319 -7.67 1.75 5.02
C ASN A 319 -8.53 2.50 6.07
N TRP A 320 -9.13 1.78 7.02
CA TRP A 320 -9.89 2.36 8.13
C TRP A 320 -9.30 1.91 9.46
N ALA A 321 -9.40 2.76 10.47
CA ALA A 321 -9.01 2.43 11.83
C ALA A 321 -9.96 3.08 12.83
N SER A 322 -9.99 2.56 14.06
CA SER A 322 -10.67 3.26 15.15
C SER A 322 -9.93 4.55 15.46
N SER A 323 -10.67 5.64 15.71
CA SER A 323 -10.07 6.92 16.10
C SER A 323 -9.19 6.79 17.34
N LEU A 324 -8.08 7.52 17.38
CA LEU A 324 -7.16 7.56 18.52
C LEU A 324 -7.74 8.34 19.69
N VAL A 325 -8.74 9.18 19.46
CA VAL A 325 -9.42 10.00 20.48
C VAL A 325 -10.87 9.56 20.71
N PRO A 326 -11.35 9.43 21.95
CA PRO A 326 -12.77 9.18 22.22
C PRO A 326 -13.67 10.25 21.57
N GLY A 327 -14.72 9.80 20.91
CA GLY A 327 -15.65 10.64 20.16
C GLY A 327 -15.22 10.94 18.71
N GLY A 328 -14.01 10.54 18.29
CA GLY A 328 -13.51 10.84 16.95
C GLY A 328 -13.02 12.27 16.76
N THR A 329 -12.83 12.66 15.50
CA THR A 329 -12.29 13.97 15.10
C THR A 329 -13.24 14.80 14.24
N PRO A 330 -14.56 14.82 14.50
CA PRO A 330 -15.50 15.42 13.58
C PRO A 330 -15.23 16.92 13.40
N GLY A 331 -15.31 17.34 12.15
CA GLY A 331 -15.01 18.67 11.64
C GLY A 331 -13.53 18.93 11.33
N THR A 332 -12.62 17.97 11.53
CA THR A 332 -11.16 18.16 11.42
C THR A 332 -10.45 16.94 10.82
N ALA A 333 -9.13 17.00 10.65
CA ALA A 333 -8.38 15.87 10.13
C ALA A 333 -8.40 14.66 11.07
N ASN A 334 -8.67 13.49 10.49
CA ASN A 334 -8.66 12.19 11.17
C ASN A 334 -7.42 11.99 12.01
N SER A 335 -7.60 11.49 13.23
CA SER A 335 -6.52 11.21 14.17
C SER A 335 -5.58 10.11 13.69
N VAL A 336 -6.07 9.19 12.85
CA VAL A 336 -5.30 8.12 12.21
C VAL A 336 -4.71 8.52 10.85
N PHE A 337 -4.88 9.77 10.40
CA PHE A 337 -4.47 10.20 9.07
C PHE A 337 -3.00 9.88 8.78
N ALA A 338 -2.75 9.25 7.64
CA ALA A 338 -1.42 9.01 7.10
C ALA A 338 -1.40 9.24 5.60
N THR A 339 -0.34 9.90 5.11
CA THR A 339 -0.11 10.08 3.67
C THR A 339 0.48 8.85 3.00
N ASN A 340 0.93 7.88 3.80
CA ASN A 340 1.54 6.64 3.35
C ASN A 340 1.13 5.51 4.30
N ILE A 341 0.55 4.44 3.79
CA ILE A 341 0.03 3.30 4.56
C ILE A 341 0.72 2.01 4.09
N ALA A 342 0.52 0.91 4.80
CA ALA A 342 0.96 -0.37 4.26
C ALA A 342 0.18 -0.74 2.98
N PRO A 343 0.73 -1.58 2.09
CA PRO A 343 0.03 -2.03 0.90
C PRO A 343 -1.27 -2.78 1.22
N LEU A 344 -2.39 -2.46 0.55
CA LEU A 344 -3.64 -3.20 0.68
C LEU A 344 -3.46 -4.61 0.13
N ILE A 345 -3.86 -5.63 0.90
CA ILE A 345 -3.87 -7.04 0.51
C ILE A 345 -5.33 -7.47 0.39
N ARG A 346 -5.81 -7.63 -0.84
CA ARG A 346 -7.22 -7.88 -1.16
C ARG A 346 -7.36 -9.17 -1.96
N ASN A 347 -8.59 -9.70 -2.02
CA ASN A 347 -8.95 -10.82 -2.90
C ASN A 347 -8.02 -12.04 -2.78
N VAL A 348 -7.59 -12.36 -1.55
CA VAL A 348 -6.71 -13.50 -1.32
C VAL A 348 -7.49 -14.79 -1.52
N ALA A 349 -6.97 -15.69 -2.34
CA ALA A 349 -7.60 -16.97 -2.66
C ALA A 349 -6.56 -18.07 -2.84
N HIS A 350 -6.97 -19.32 -2.62
CA HIS A 350 -6.20 -20.50 -3.01
C HIS A 350 -6.97 -21.39 -4.00
N SER A 351 -6.23 -22.08 -4.86
CA SER A 351 -6.76 -23.02 -5.84
C SER A 351 -5.88 -24.27 -5.92
N PRO A 352 -6.44 -25.48 -6.02
CA PRO A 352 -7.88 -25.78 -5.96
C PRO A 352 -8.49 -25.50 -4.57
N ILE A 353 -9.80 -25.19 -4.51
CA ILE A 353 -10.50 -24.91 -3.24
C ILE A 353 -10.41 -26.10 -2.27
N VAL A 354 -10.44 -27.33 -2.82
CA VAL A 354 -10.25 -28.59 -2.09
C VAL A 354 -9.10 -29.37 -2.74
N PRO A 355 -7.85 -29.15 -2.31
CA PRO A 355 -6.68 -29.82 -2.85
C PRO A 355 -6.66 -31.31 -2.55
N LYS A 356 -6.17 -32.12 -3.49
CA LYS A 356 -5.80 -33.51 -3.25
C LYS A 356 -4.35 -33.60 -2.75
N PRO A 357 -3.94 -34.74 -2.17
CA PRO A 357 -2.57 -34.95 -1.71
C PRO A 357 -1.47 -34.86 -2.78
N THR A 358 -1.86 -34.83 -4.05
CA THR A 358 -0.95 -34.69 -5.21
C THR A 358 -0.98 -33.30 -5.84
N ASP A 359 -1.91 -32.44 -5.43
CA ASP A 359 -2.13 -31.14 -6.06
C ASP A 359 -1.12 -30.12 -5.52
N LEU A 360 -0.54 -29.33 -6.41
CA LEU A 360 0.08 -28.07 -6.03
C LEU A 360 -1.03 -27.06 -5.73
N VAL A 361 -0.81 -26.17 -4.75
CA VAL A 361 -1.79 -25.15 -4.37
C VAL A 361 -1.28 -23.79 -4.81
N LEU A 362 -2.01 -23.15 -5.72
CA LEU A 362 -1.78 -21.76 -6.13
C LEU A 362 -2.46 -20.83 -5.12
N VAL A 363 -1.73 -19.86 -4.57
CA VAL A 363 -2.28 -18.78 -3.76
C VAL A 363 -2.09 -17.46 -4.50
N THR A 364 -3.16 -16.68 -4.60
CA THR A 364 -3.17 -15.36 -5.26
C THR A 364 -3.65 -14.27 -4.32
N ALA A 365 -3.21 -13.04 -4.57
CA ALA A 365 -3.70 -11.84 -3.88
C ALA A 365 -3.61 -10.61 -4.79
N GLU A 366 -4.57 -9.71 -4.68
CA GLU A 366 -4.51 -8.38 -5.30
C GLU A 366 -3.84 -7.40 -4.35
N LEU A 367 -2.80 -6.72 -4.82
CA LEU A 367 -2.06 -5.74 -4.05
C LEU A 367 -2.22 -4.35 -4.66
N SER A 368 -2.39 -3.36 -3.80
CA SER A 368 -2.40 -1.95 -4.21
C SER A 368 -1.85 -1.08 -3.10
N ASP A 369 -1.10 -0.06 -3.46
CA ASP A 369 -0.45 0.87 -2.53
C ASP A 369 -0.59 2.28 -3.07
N GLU A 370 -0.38 3.30 -2.24
CA GLU A 370 -0.24 4.68 -2.71
C GLU A 370 1.04 4.92 -3.51
N SER A 371 1.95 3.95 -3.60
CA SER A 371 3.09 4.00 -4.51
C SER A 371 2.96 2.94 -5.62
N ASP A 372 3.36 3.28 -6.85
CA ASP A 372 3.39 2.34 -7.99
C ASP A 372 4.63 1.43 -7.97
N VAL A 373 5.21 1.25 -6.78
CA VAL A 373 6.43 0.45 -6.63
C VAL A 373 6.05 -1.01 -6.53
N ARG A 374 6.88 -1.88 -7.10
CA ARG A 374 6.77 -3.32 -6.90
C ARG A 374 6.77 -3.65 -5.41
N ILE A 375 5.61 -4.08 -4.92
CA ILE A 375 5.39 -4.47 -3.53
C ILE A 375 6.05 -5.84 -3.29
N PRO A 376 7.04 -5.96 -2.38
CA PRO A 376 7.49 -7.26 -1.91
C PRO A 376 6.37 -7.95 -1.11
N VAL A 377 5.97 -9.14 -1.56
CA VAL A 377 4.95 -9.95 -0.90
C VAL A 377 5.53 -11.31 -0.54
N THR A 378 5.32 -11.73 0.70
CA THR A 378 5.75 -13.04 1.21
C THR A 378 4.55 -13.79 1.75
N LEU A 379 4.36 -15.01 1.24
CA LEU A 379 3.43 -15.99 1.77
C LEU A 379 4.14 -16.83 2.83
N TYR A 380 3.50 -16.97 3.98
CA TYR A 380 3.93 -17.80 5.10
C TYR A 380 2.96 -18.97 5.22
N TYR A 381 3.44 -20.21 5.23
CA TYR A 381 2.57 -21.38 5.42
C TYR A 381 3.22 -22.46 6.31
N ARG A 382 2.39 -23.28 6.93
CA ARG A 382 2.80 -24.50 7.65
C ARG A 382 1.62 -25.46 7.85
N ALA A 383 1.92 -26.69 8.26
CA ALA A 383 0.90 -27.61 8.75
C ALA A 383 0.41 -27.15 10.14
N ASP A 384 -0.90 -26.95 10.27
CA ASP A 384 -1.57 -26.66 11.54
C ASP A 384 -1.66 -27.93 12.40
N ARG A 385 -1.30 -27.80 13.68
CA ARG A 385 -1.31 -28.87 14.69
C ARG A 385 -1.00 -28.29 16.08
N ALA A 386 -1.23 -29.08 17.13
CA ALA A 386 -1.01 -28.67 18.53
C ALA A 386 0.40 -28.11 18.84
N THR A 387 1.43 -28.55 18.11
CA THR A 387 2.77 -27.99 18.17
C THR A 387 3.27 -27.75 16.75
N PRO A 388 2.90 -26.61 16.16
CA PRO A 388 3.16 -26.38 14.75
C PRO A 388 4.64 -26.05 14.52
N PRO A 389 5.22 -26.41 13.37
CA PRO A 389 6.58 -26.00 13.04
C PRO A 389 6.66 -24.48 12.79
N PRO A 390 7.86 -23.91 12.61
CA PRO A 390 8.00 -22.56 12.08
C PRO A 390 7.34 -22.42 10.71
N PHE A 391 6.89 -21.21 10.38
CA PHE A 391 6.36 -20.91 9.05
C PHE A 391 7.46 -21.03 7.98
N THR A 392 7.10 -21.67 6.87
CA THR A 392 7.89 -21.66 5.63
C THR A 392 7.51 -20.42 4.83
N GLN A 393 8.49 -19.78 4.21
CA GLN A 393 8.31 -18.53 3.46
C GLN A 393 8.43 -18.78 1.96
N VAL A 394 7.50 -18.22 1.19
CA VAL A 394 7.50 -18.26 -0.27
C VAL A 394 7.26 -16.84 -0.77
N ALA A 395 8.13 -16.34 -1.63
CA ALA A 395 7.91 -15.04 -2.26
C ALA A 395 6.74 -15.15 -3.25
N MET A 396 5.77 -14.24 -3.15
CA MET A 396 4.77 -14.08 -4.19
C MET A 396 5.27 -13.10 -5.25
N ARG A 397 4.91 -13.33 -6.51
CA ARG A 397 5.36 -12.51 -7.65
C ARG A 397 4.20 -12.16 -8.57
N ASP A 398 4.27 -10.94 -9.08
CA ASP A 398 3.50 -10.42 -10.21
C ASP A 398 4.50 -10.31 -11.39
N ASP A 399 4.73 -11.44 -12.07
CA ASP A 399 5.75 -11.62 -13.12
C ASP A 399 5.30 -12.46 -14.33
N GLY A 400 4.01 -12.79 -14.41
CA GLY A 400 3.40 -13.63 -15.45
C GLY A 400 3.84 -15.08 -15.42
N LEU A 401 4.43 -15.55 -14.30
CA LEU A 401 4.90 -16.92 -14.12
C LEU A 401 4.25 -17.56 -12.89
N ASN A 402 4.40 -18.89 -12.75
CA ASN A 402 3.97 -19.66 -11.58
C ASN A 402 2.49 -19.47 -11.18
N GLY A 403 1.61 -19.30 -12.16
CA GLY A 403 0.18 -19.14 -11.94
C GLY A 403 -0.29 -17.69 -11.82
N ASP A 404 0.62 -16.73 -11.94
CA ASP A 404 0.26 -15.35 -12.30
C ASP A 404 -0.04 -15.27 -13.81
N ALA A 405 -1.21 -14.73 -14.14
CA ALA A 405 -1.73 -14.68 -15.50
C ALA A 405 -1.08 -13.56 -16.33
N SER A 406 -0.66 -12.45 -15.73
CA SER A 406 -0.14 -11.28 -16.45
C SER A 406 0.78 -10.45 -15.57
N ALA A 407 2.04 -10.30 -15.99
CA ALA A 407 3.02 -9.50 -15.27
C ALA A 407 2.61 -8.01 -15.17
N GLY A 408 2.72 -7.45 -13.97
CA GLY A 408 2.44 -6.05 -13.65
C GLY A 408 0.95 -5.73 -13.52
N ASP A 409 0.07 -6.72 -13.37
CA ASP A 409 -1.37 -6.49 -13.23
C ASP A 409 -1.82 -6.29 -11.76
N GLY A 410 -0.88 -6.35 -10.81
CA GLY A 410 -1.13 -6.19 -9.38
C GLY A 410 -1.64 -7.47 -8.71
N ILE A 411 -1.75 -8.58 -9.43
CA ILE A 411 -2.09 -9.89 -8.90
C ILE A 411 -0.80 -10.66 -8.64
N TYR A 412 -0.54 -10.92 -7.38
CA TYR A 412 0.63 -11.67 -6.95
C TYR A 412 0.26 -13.14 -6.79
N SER A 413 1.16 -14.03 -7.19
CA SER A 413 0.97 -15.47 -7.04
C SER A 413 2.14 -16.18 -6.35
N ALA A 414 1.83 -17.28 -5.65
CA ALA A 414 2.82 -18.26 -5.20
C ALA A 414 2.24 -19.68 -5.28
N VAL A 415 3.11 -20.65 -5.57
CA VAL A 415 2.75 -22.07 -5.61
C VAL A 415 3.31 -22.80 -4.39
N LEU A 416 2.42 -23.43 -3.65
CA LEU A 416 2.75 -24.30 -2.53
C LEU A 416 2.88 -25.76 -3.00
N PRO A 417 3.83 -26.52 -2.43
CA PRO A 417 3.98 -27.93 -2.76
C PRO A 417 2.79 -28.74 -2.23
N ALA A 418 2.55 -29.90 -2.86
CA ALA A 418 1.57 -30.86 -2.41
C ALA A 418 1.80 -31.30 -0.96
N GLN A 419 0.71 -31.53 -0.23
CA GLN A 419 0.75 -31.91 1.18
C GLN A 419 0.17 -33.30 1.39
N ALA A 420 0.50 -33.93 2.52
CA ALA A 420 -0.05 -35.24 2.86
C ALA A 420 -1.57 -35.16 3.08
N ASN A 421 -2.27 -36.27 2.82
CA ASN A 421 -3.70 -36.40 3.07
C ASN A 421 -4.06 -36.06 4.53
N ASN A 422 -5.18 -35.37 4.71
CA ASN A 422 -5.70 -34.83 5.99
C ASN A 422 -4.83 -33.73 6.62
N THR A 423 -3.89 -33.14 5.88
CA THR A 423 -3.13 -31.99 6.40
C THR A 423 -4.00 -30.75 6.33
N VAL A 424 -4.18 -30.08 7.47
CA VAL A 424 -4.67 -28.70 7.50
C VAL A 424 -3.46 -27.78 7.36
N VAL A 425 -3.47 -26.93 6.34
CA VAL A 425 -2.43 -25.93 6.12
C VAL A 425 -2.96 -24.59 6.57
N GLU A 426 -2.21 -23.92 7.44
CA GLU A 426 -2.43 -22.52 7.77
C GLU A 426 -1.48 -21.62 7.00
N PHE A 427 -1.97 -20.47 6.55
CA PHE A 427 -1.17 -19.49 5.84
C PHE A 427 -1.63 -18.04 6.07
N TYR A 428 -0.69 -17.12 5.92
CA TYR A 428 -0.93 -15.68 5.88
C TYR A 428 0.04 -15.02 4.89
N LEU A 429 -0.30 -13.82 4.43
CA LEU A 429 0.53 -12.99 3.57
C LEU A 429 1.11 -11.83 4.36
N SER A 430 2.29 -11.37 3.97
CA SER A 430 2.89 -10.11 4.43
C SER A 430 3.29 -9.30 3.21
N ALA A 431 2.90 -8.02 3.20
CA ALA A 431 3.31 -7.05 2.20
C ALA A 431 3.93 -5.84 2.92
N SER A 432 5.00 -5.29 2.36
CA SER A 432 5.63 -4.08 2.89
C SER A 432 5.97 -3.11 1.76
N ASP A 433 5.79 -1.83 2.00
CA ASP A 433 6.28 -0.79 1.09
C ASP A 433 7.80 -0.57 1.24
N LEU A 434 8.36 0.39 0.49
CA LEU A 434 9.77 0.77 0.58
C LEU A 434 10.12 1.59 1.83
N LEU A 435 9.13 2.17 2.50
CA LEU A 435 9.30 3.00 3.71
C LEU A 435 9.19 2.18 5.00
N GLY A 436 8.90 0.88 4.88
CA GLY A 436 8.81 -0.08 5.97
C GLY A 436 7.41 -0.24 6.56
N ASN A 437 6.36 0.38 5.99
CA ASN A 437 4.99 0.07 6.39
C ASN A 437 4.65 -1.32 5.89
N ALA A 438 4.28 -2.18 6.83
CA ALA A 438 3.96 -3.56 6.54
C ALA A 438 2.60 -3.92 7.11
N ARG A 439 1.90 -4.79 6.40
CA ARG A 439 0.71 -5.45 6.92
C ARG A 439 0.66 -6.90 6.52
N THR A 440 -0.23 -7.62 7.20
CA THR A 440 -0.48 -9.02 6.92
C THR A 440 -1.95 -9.28 6.70
N TRP A 441 -2.25 -10.32 5.92
CA TRP A 441 -3.60 -10.83 5.74
C TRP A 441 -3.63 -12.34 6.02
N PRO A 442 -4.54 -12.83 6.89
CA PRO A 442 -5.38 -12.04 7.79
C PRO A 442 -4.57 -11.15 8.75
N ALA A 443 -5.24 -10.15 9.34
CA ALA A 443 -4.62 -9.30 10.35
C ALA A 443 -4.24 -10.12 11.61
N PRO A 444 -3.17 -9.74 12.34
CA PRO A 444 -2.81 -10.41 13.58
C PRO A 444 -3.95 -10.32 14.60
N ALA A 445 -4.20 -11.42 15.30
CA ALA A 445 -5.29 -11.53 16.27
C ALA A 445 -4.79 -11.33 17.71
N ILE A 446 -5.64 -10.80 18.59
CA ILE A 446 -5.36 -10.68 20.02
C ILE A 446 -5.57 -12.04 20.68
N ALA A 447 -4.47 -12.66 21.12
CA ALA A 447 -4.49 -14.02 21.67
C ALA A 447 -4.97 -14.10 23.12
N ALA A 448 -4.89 -13.00 23.88
CA ALA A 448 -5.24 -12.97 25.31
C ALA A 448 -6.75 -12.80 25.55
N GLU A 449 -7.20 -13.38 26.67
CA GLU A 449 -8.61 -13.46 27.07
C GLU A 449 -9.22 -12.10 27.46
N ASP A 450 -8.41 -11.19 28.02
CA ASP A 450 -8.81 -9.87 28.47
C ASP A 450 -8.62 -8.78 27.40
N GLY A 451 -8.14 -9.16 26.22
CA GLY A 451 -7.81 -8.23 25.14
C GLY A 451 -6.52 -7.43 25.33
N THR A 452 -5.73 -7.66 26.40
CA THR A 452 -4.52 -6.86 26.71
C THR A 452 -3.22 -7.49 26.22
N GLY A 453 -3.28 -8.70 25.67
CA GLY A 453 -2.10 -9.44 25.22
C GLY A 453 -1.59 -9.04 23.84
N PRO A 454 -0.37 -9.48 23.48
CA PRO A 454 0.22 -9.18 22.19
C PRO A 454 -0.63 -9.77 21.06
N THR A 455 -0.71 -9.03 19.95
CA THR A 455 -1.26 -9.54 18.71
C THR A 455 -0.30 -10.52 18.04
N GLY A 456 -0.83 -11.51 17.33
CA GLY A 456 -0.01 -12.50 16.64
C GLY A 456 -0.74 -13.23 15.51
N GLN A 457 0.03 -13.94 14.69
CA GLN A 457 -0.51 -14.76 13.59
C GLN A 457 -1.06 -16.09 14.11
N VAL A 458 -2.21 -16.01 14.77
CA VAL A 458 -2.87 -17.13 15.47
C VAL A 458 -4.29 -17.41 14.99
N ALA A 459 -4.79 -16.64 14.01
CA ALA A 459 -6.10 -16.78 13.40
C ALA A 459 -6.00 -16.63 11.87
N ASN A 460 -5.20 -17.50 11.27
CA ASN A 460 -4.78 -17.46 9.86
C ASN A 460 -5.82 -18.09 8.92
N ALA A 461 -5.60 -17.95 7.61
CA ALA A 461 -6.39 -18.67 6.61
C ALA A 461 -6.02 -20.15 6.59
N LEU A 462 -6.97 -21.02 6.29
CA LEU A 462 -6.81 -22.47 6.34
C LEU A 462 -7.33 -23.12 5.06
N TYR A 463 -6.67 -24.18 4.61
CA TYR A 463 -7.25 -25.18 3.70
C TYR A 463 -6.90 -26.58 4.17
N GLN A 464 -7.71 -27.56 3.77
CA GLN A 464 -7.48 -28.96 4.09
C GLN A 464 -7.24 -29.76 2.82
N VAL A 465 -6.24 -30.64 2.87
CA VAL A 465 -5.83 -31.57 1.80
C VAL A 465 -6.38 -32.97 2.03
#